data_AF-A0A182MFF1-F1
#
_entry.id   AF-A0A182MFF1-F1
#
_cell.length_a   1.000
_cell.length_b   1.000
_cell.length_c   1.000
_cell.angle_alpha   90.00
_cell.angle_beta   90.00
_cell.angle_gamma   90.00
#
_symmetry.space_group_name_H-M   'P 1'
#
loop_
_entity.id
_entity.type
_entity.pdbx_description
1 polymer ?
#
loop_
_entity_poly.entity_id
_entity_poly.type
_entity_poly.pdbx_seq_one_letter_code
_entity_poly.pdbx_strand_id
1 'polypeptide(L)'
;MTGVALRFCANLNFMFLEAGSLVDRYRAAKSAGFEGVEGPFPPTDVSLEQFVALQKETGLKQILMNISLGDVPGGQFGCAALPGWETEFLVNLERTVEYAKAVGCRK
;
A
#
# COMPACT_ATOMS: atom_id res chain seq x y z
N MET A 1 -13.01 33.86 -1.97
CA MET A 1 -11.72 33.27 -1.55
C MET A 1 -11.69 31.82 -1.99
N THR A 2 -11.03 31.49 -3.10
CA THR A 2 -10.77 30.09 -3.46
C THR A 2 -9.50 29.66 -2.74
N GLY A 3 -9.64 29.25 -1.47
CA GLY A 3 -8.55 28.61 -0.76
C GLY A 3 -8.14 27.34 -1.49
N VAL A 4 -6.84 27.06 -1.60
CA VAL A 4 -6.36 25.77 -2.11
C VAL A 4 -6.87 24.70 -1.16
N ALA A 5 -7.79 23.85 -1.63
CA ALA A 5 -8.28 22.73 -0.85
C ALA A 5 -7.13 21.75 -0.62
N LEU A 6 -6.88 21.42 0.64
CA LEU A 6 -5.93 20.39 1.01
C LEU A 6 -6.43 19.04 0.49
N ARG A 7 -5.50 18.23 -0.03
CA ARG A 7 -5.79 16.86 -0.48
C ARG A 7 -5.28 15.90 0.58
N PHE A 8 -6.19 15.11 1.13
CA PHE A 8 -5.89 14.11 2.14
C PHE A 8 -5.98 12.70 1.54
N CYS A 9 -5.16 11.80 2.06
CA CYS A 9 -5.27 10.36 1.86
C CYS A 9 -5.34 9.65 3.22
N ALA A 10 -6.08 8.55 3.28
CA ALA A 10 -6.13 7.75 4.50
C ALA A 10 -4.89 6.85 4.60
N ASN A 11 -4.24 6.84 5.76
CA ASN A 11 -3.14 5.92 6.03
C ASN A 11 -3.68 4.61 6.62
N LEU A 12 -3.65 3.53 5.85
CA LEU A 12 -4.30 2.25 6.19
C LEU A 12 -3.49 1.40 7.19
N ASN A 13 -2.27 1.82 7.55
CA ASN A 13 -1.58 1.26 8.71
C ASN A 13 -2.20 1.71 10.03
N PHE A 14 -2.91 2.85 10.05
CA PHE A 14 -3.39 3.47 11.28
C PHE A 14 -4.90 3.71 11.31
N MET A 15 -5.55 3.80 10.16
CA MET A 15 -6.98 4.06 10.04
C MET A 15 -7.74 2.79 9.62
N PHE A 16 -9.01 2.70 10.04
CA PHE A 16 -9.96 1.63 9.70
C PHE A 16 -9.53 0.24 10.18
N LEU A 17 -8.71 0.14 11.22
CA LEU A 17 -8.22 -1.13 11.75
C LEU A 17 -9.36 -2.06 12.20
N GLU A 18 -10.50 -1.48 12.56
CA GLU A 18 -11.75 -2.16 12.92
C GLU A 18 -12.33 -3.00 11.77
N ALA A 19 -11.98 -2.70 10.51
CA ALA A 19 -12.39 -3.47 9.34
C ALA A 19 -11.63 -4.81 9.19
N GLY A 20 -10.55 -5.02 9.96
CA GLY A 20 -9.77 -6.26 9.95
C GLY A 20 -8.78 -6.33 8.78
N SER A 21 -9.26 -6.67 7.58
CA SER A 21 -8.41 -6.92 6.40
C SER A 21 -7.96 -5.62 5.71
N LEU A 22 -6.84 -5.65 4.98
CA LEU A 22 -6.44 -4.48 4.17
C LEU A 22 -7.51 -4.16 3.12
N VAL A 23 -8.11 -5.17 2.50
CA VAL A 23 -9.15 -5.01 1.48
C VAL A 23 -10.34 -4.23 2.04
N ASP A 24 -10.81 -4.59 3.24
CA ASP A 24 -11.96 -3.93 3.86
C ASP A 24 -11.60 -2.51 4.35
N ARG A 25 -10.32 -2.26 4.70
CA ARG A 25 -9.83 -0.90 4.96
C ARG A 25 -9.91 0.01 3.73
N TYR A 26 -9.63 -0.49 2.53
CA TYR A 26 -9.83 0.29 1.29
C TYR A 26 -11.30 0.66 1.12
N ARG A 27 -12.21 -0.31 1.30
CA ARG A 27 -13.65 -0.07 1.21
C ARG A 27 -14.12 0.94 2.25
N ALA A 28 -13.68 0.81 3.50
CA ALA A 28 -13.98 1.75 4.57
C ALA A 28 -13.47 3.16 4.26
N ALA A 29 -12.24 3.31 3.75
CA ALA A 29 -11.69 4.59 3.33
C ALA A 29 -12.53 5.24 2.23
N LYS A 30 -12.97 4.45 1.23
CA LYS A 30 -13.86 4.94 0.18
C LYS A 30 -15.22 5.38 0.74
N SER A 31 -15.82 4.57 1.62
CA SER A 31 -17.09 4.91 2.27
C SER A 31 -16.99 6.17 3.13
N ALA A 32 -15.83 6.44 3.73
CA ALA A 32 -15.56 7.65 4.50
C ALA A 32 -15.29 8.90 3.63
N GLY A 33 -15.29 8.77 2.30
CA GLY A 33 -15.15 9.88 1.36
C GLY A 33 -13.71 10.22 0.96
N PHE A 34 -12.73 9.38 1.30
CA PHE A 34 -11.37 9.57 0.79
C PHE A 34 -11.29 9.30 -0.72
N GLU A 35 -10.43 10.04 -1.39
CA GLU A 35 -10.09 9.84 -2.81
C GLU A 35 -8.74 9.14 -3.00
N GLY A 36 -7.94 9.04 -1.94
CA GLY A 36 -6.63 8.41 -1.96
C GLY A 36 -6.31 7.72 -0.66
N VAL A 37 -5.42 6.75 -0.75
CA VAL A 37 -4.91 5.98 0.38
C VAL A 37 -3.40 5.83 0.29
N GLU A 38 -2.78 5.65 1.43
CA GLU A 38 -1.38 5.24 1.57
C GLU A 38 -1.28 4.11 2.59
N GLY A 39 -0.22 3.31 2.53
CA GLY A 39 -0.08 2.23 3.49
C GLY A 39 0.92 1.14 3.10
N PRO A 40 0.77 -0.05 3.70
CA PRO A 40 1.71 -1.14 3.54
C PRO A 40 1.62 -1.75 2.13
N PHE A 41 2.63 -2.53 1.77
CA PHE A 41 2.50 -3.50 0.68
C PHE A 41 1.33 -4.47 0.98
N PRO A 42 0.54 -4.92 -0.01
CA PRO A 42 -0.56 -5.84 0.22
C PRO A 42 -0.11 -7.16 0.90
N PRO A 43 -0.92 -7.73 1.80
CA PRO A 43 -0.60 -9.03 2.40
C PRO A 43 -0.56 -10.15 1.34
N THR A 44 0.07 -11.28 1.68
CA THR A 44 0.35 -12.37 0.74
C THR A 44 -0.89 -13.05 0.16
N ASP A 45 -2.03 -12.96 0.83
CA ASP A 45 -3.33 -13.47 0.37
C ASP A 45 -4.05 -12.52 -0.61
N VAL A 46 -3.48 -11.34 -0.88
CA VAL A 46 -3.98 -10.39 -1.88
C VAL A 46 -3.09 -10.43 -3.12
N SER A 47 -3.60 -11.04 -4.19
CA SER A 47 -2.92 -11.08 -5.48
C SER A 47 -2.88 -9.70 -6.16
N LEU A 48 -2.00 -9.54 -7.15
CA LEU A 48 -1.92 -8.33 -7.95
C LEU A 48 -3.26 -8.02 -8.65
N GLU A 49 -3.90 -9.03 -9.22
CA GLU A 49 -5.19 -8.92 -9.90
C GLU A 49 -6.28 -8.49 -8.92
N GLN A 50 -6.31 -9.07 -7.72
CA GLN A 50 -7.25 -8.69 -6.67
C GLN A 50 -7.01 -7.24 -6.22
N PHE A 51 -5.76 -6.82 -6.09
CA PHE A 51 -5.42 -5.46 -5.70
C PHE A 51 -5.81 -4.43 -6.77
N VAL A 52 -5.57 -4.74 -8.05
CA VAL A 52 -6.04 -3.93 -9.19
C VAL A 52 -7.57 -3.88 -9.26
N ALA A 53 -8.24 -5.01 -9.02
CA ALA A 53 -9.71 -5.08 -8.98
C ALA A 53 -10.27 -4.23 -7.85
N LEU A 54 -9.67 -4.27 -6.65
CA LEU A 54 -10.03 -3.44 -5.51
C LEU A 54 -9.84 -1.95 -5.79
N GLN A 55 -8.76 -1.57 -6.46
CA GLN A 55 -8.55 -0.18 -6.88
C GLN A 55 -9.66 0.27 -7.84
N LYS A 56 -10.03 -0.56 -8.81
CA LYS A 56 -11.12 -0.27 -9.75
C LYS A 56 -12.49 -0.21 -9.06
N GLU A 57 -12.75 -1.12 -8.13
CA GLU A 57 -13.98 -1.19 -7.33
C GLU A 57 -14.18 0.10 -6.52
N THR A 58 -13.14 0.55 -5.83
CA THR A 58 -13.21 1.70 -4.92
C THR A 58 -12.98 3.06 -5.61
N GLY A 59 -12.26 3.07 -6.73
CA GLY A 59 -11.79 4.28 -7.40
C GLY A 59 -10.75 5.07 -6.59
N LEU A 60 -10.18 4.47 -5.55
CA LEU A 60 -9.16 5.11 -4.71
C LEU A 60 -7.81 5.18 -5.43
N LYS A 61 -7.12 6.30 -5.28
CA LYS A 61 -5.74 6.46 -5.75
C LYS A 61 -4.75 5.94 -4.71
N GLN A 62 -3.84 5.06 -5.11
CA GLN A 62 -2.71 4.70 -4.25
C GLN A 62 -1.67 5.83 -4.28
N ILE A 63 -1.59 6.61 -3.21
CA ILE A 63 -0.72 7.78 -3.12
C ILE A 63 0.71 7.37 -2.78
N LEU A 64 0.87 6.41 -1.85
CA LEU A 64 2.16 5.86 -1.41
C LEU A 64 2.01 4.37 -1.06
N MET A 65 3.01 3.57 -1.39
CA MET A 65 3.10 2.15 -1.04
C MET A 65 4.43 1.86 -0.36
N ASN A 66 4.40 1.31 0.85
CA ASN A 66 5.62 0.79 1.47
C ASN A 66 6.13 -0.43 0.69
N ILE A 67 7.44 -0.65 0.74
CA ILE A 67 8.06 -1.84 0.17
C ILE A 67 7.51 -3.12 0.79
N SER A 68 7.41 -4.18 -0.02
CA SER A 68 7.29 -5.56 0.46
C SER A 68 8.39 -5.82 1.48
N LEU A 69 8.04 -6.37 2.64
CA LEU A 69 9.04 -6.68 3.64
C LEU A 69 9.78 -7.98 3.30
N GLY A 70 9.10 -8.96 2.68
CA GLY A 70 9.65 -10.30 2.49
C GLY A 70 9.78 -11.07 3.81
N ASP A 71 10.51 -12.18 3.79
CA ASP A 71 10.70 -13.05 4.96
C ASP A 71 11.94 -12.63 5.78
N VAL A 72 12.01 -11.35 6.18
CA VAL A 72 13.15 -10.84 6.95
C VAL A 72 13.15 -11.42 8.37
N PRO A 73 14.30 -11.90 8.89
CA PRO A 73 14.41 -12.48 10.22
C PRO A 73 13.96 -11.53 11.32
N GLY A 74 13.28 -12.07 12.33
CA GLY A 74 13.01 -11.36 13.57
C GLY A 74 11.94 -10.26 13.48
N GLY A 75 11.12 -10.24 12.42
CA GLY A 75 10.00 -9.29 12.31
C GLY A 75 10.45 -7.84 12.03
N GLN A 76 11.55 -7.68 11.32
CA GLN A 76 12.10 -6.37 10.97
C GLN A 76 11.24 -5.63 9.93
N PHE A 77 11.34 -4.29 9.90
CA PHE A 77 10.65 -3.43 8.94
C PHE A 77 11.41 -3.33 7.60
N GLY A 78 11.80 -4.47 7.05
CA GLY A 78 12.53 -4.59 5.78
C GLY A 78 14.04 -4.74 5.97
N CYS A 79 14.76 -4.86 4.85
CA CYS A 79 16.17 -5.25 4.84
C CYS A 79 17.12 -4.26 4.12
N ALA A 80 16.63 -3.09 3.70
CA ALA A 80 17.39 -2.13 2.88
C ALA A 80 18.71 -1.64 3.52
N ALA A 81 18.77 -1.62 4.86
CA ALA A 81 19.94 -1.16 5.62
C ALA A 81 20.76 -2.31 6.22
N LEU A 82 20.48 -3.57 5.86
CA LEU A 82 21.17 -4.74 6.40
C LEU A 82 22.27 -5.18 5.43
N PRO A 83 23.56 -5.11 5.81
CA PRO A 83 24.64 -5.62 4.97
C PRO A 83 24.46 -7.13 4.71
N GLY A 84 24.61 -7.54 3.45
CA GLY A 84 24.46 -8.94 3.02
C GLY A 84 23.02 -9.35 2.66
N TRP A 85 22.05 -8.43 2.71
CA TRP A 85 20.64 -8.66 2.34
C TRP A 85 20.23 -7.98 1.03
N GLU A 86 21.19 -7.55 0.22
CA GLU A 86 20.95 -6.76 -0.98
C GLU A 86 20.11 -7.53 -2.01
N THR A 87 20.33 -8.83 -2.17
CA THR A 87 19.53 -9.68 -3.08
C THR A 87 18.07 -9.73 -2.65
N GLU A 88 17.81 -9.92 -1.36
CA GLU A 88 16.45 -9.97 -0.82
C GLU A 88 15.77 -8.59 -0.94
N PHE A 89 16.51 -7.51 -0.70
CA PHE A 89 16.01 -6.15 -0.92
C PHE A 89 15.59 -5.93 -2.39
N LEU A 90 16.40 -6.37 -3.35
CA LEU A 90 16.08 -6.24 -4.77
C LEU A 90 14.82 -7.03 -5.15
N VAL A 91 14.65 -8.27 -4.66
CA VAL A 91 13.45 -9.08 -4.88
C VAL A 91 12.20 -8.35 -4.35
N ASN A 92 12.28 -7.83 -3.14
CA ASN A 92 11.19 -7.08 -2.52
C ASN A 92 10.88 -5.77 -3.26
N LEU A 93 11.91 -5.08 -3.73
CA LEU A 93 11.78 -3.85 -4.51
C LEU A 93 11.11 -4.13 -5.86
N GLU A 94 11.57 -5.14 -6.61
CA GLU A 94 11.00 -5.51 -7.91
C GLU A 94 9.52 -5.85 -7.80
N ARG A 95 9.15 -6.68 -6.81
CA ARG A 95 7.76 -7.01 -6.51
C ARG A 95 6.94 -5.77 -6.17
N THR A 96 7.49 -4.86 -5.35
CA THR A 96 6.81 -3.62 -4.98
C THR A 96 6.58 -2.73 -6.21
N VAL A 97 7.59 -2.62 -7.08
CA VAL A 97 7.51 -1.83 -8.32
C VAL A 97 6.47 -2.40 -9.28
N GLU A 98 6.35 -3.72 -9.37
CA GLU A 98 5.29 -4.38 -10.15
C GLU A 98 3.90 -3.95 -9.68
N TYR A 99 3.64 -4.06 -8.37
CA TYR A 99 2.35 -3.66 -7.78
C TYR A 99 2.10 -2.17 -7.94
N ALA A 100 3.09 -1.33 -7.62
CA ALA A 100 3.00 0.11 -7.74
C ALA A 100 2.65 0.54 -9.17
N LYS A 101 3.28 -0.05 -10.19
CA LYS A 101 2.96 0.22 -11.60
C LYS A 101 1.54 -0.19 -11.94
N ALA A 102 1.09 -1.36 -11.50
CA ALA A 102 -0.25 -1.88 -11.82
C ALA A 102 -1.38 -0.98 -11.28
N VAL A 103 -1.16 -0.32 -10.14
CA VAL A 103 -2.13 0.61 -9.54
C VAL A 103 -1.79 2.09 -9.77
N GLY A 104 -0.79 2.39 -10.60
CA GLY A 104 -0.37 3.76 -10.90
C GLY A 104 0.18 4.54 -9.70
N CYS A 105 0.67 3.85 -8.68
CA CYS A 105 1.35 4.46 -7.53
C CYS A 105 2.74 4.96 -7.95
N ARG A 106 3.12 6.16 -7.49
CA ARG A 106 4.37 6.82 -7.86
C ARG A 106 5.27 7.14 -6.66
N LYS A 107 4.92 6.67 -5.47
CA LYS A 107 5.64 6.94 -4.22
C LYS A 107 5.66 5.72 -3.33
#